data_AF-A0A2V7CUK1-F1
#
_entry.id   AF-A0A2V7CUK1-F1
#
_cell.length_a   1.000
_cell.length_b   1.000
_cell.length_c   1.000
_cell.angle_alpha   90.00
_cell.angle_beta   90.00
_cell.angle_gamma   90.00
#
_symmetry.space_group_name_H-M   'P 1'
#
loop_
_entity.id
_entity.type
_entity.pdbx_description
1 polymer ?
#
loop_
_entity_poly.entity_id
_entity_poly.type
_entity_poly.pdbx_seq_one_letter_code
_entity_poly.pdbx_strand_id
1 'polypeptide(L)'
;MLMALAIWRDTWEGWRNLESISAYYYSGAAAAFLGMLAALALFLFTYRGYNNEYSKWDWRLSNWAGIAALVVAFFPTKSPKDVPPLSWWAPWVGVVHHVAAIALFSCFALFALWLFNQTKTKTWRNKLYTGCGVVIVVSMLAAGYCALIGQPIFWPESAALVAFALSWLVKGYAFKTLERRGVKGLAKDARSIVW
;
A
#
# COMPACT_ATOMS: atom_id res chain seq x y z
N MET A 1 1.80 18.59 14.47
CA MET A 1 0.80 18.70 15.56
C MET A 1 0.19 17.34 15.90
N LEU A 2 -0.44 16.63 14.96
CA LEU A 2 -1.06 15.31 15.22
C LEU A 2 -0.10 14.24 15.76
N MET A 3 1.10 14.11 15.20
CA MET A 3 2.10 13.14 15.69
C MET A 3 2.60 13.45 17.11
N ALA A 4 2.72 14.74 17.45
CA ALA A 4 3.16 15.16 18.79
C ALA A 4 2.10 14.84 19.86
N LEU A 5 0.82 15.03 19.53
CA LEU A 5 -0.30 14.65 20.39
C LEU A 5 -0.42 13.13 20.56
N ALA A 6 -0.15 12.38 19.50
CA ALA A 6 -0.19 10.92 19.52
C ALA A 6 0.92 10.33 20.40
N ILE A 7 2.14 10.86 20.31
CA ILE A 7 3.29 10.47 21.16
C ILE A 7 3.06 10.86 22.62
N TRP A 8 2.47 12.04 22.88
CA TRP A 8 2.14 12.49 24.23
C TRP A 8 1.10 11.58 24.91
N ARG A 9 0.12 11.07 24.15
CA ARG A 9 -0.98 10.25 24.68
C ARG A 9 -0.56 8.81 25.03
N ASP A 10 0.22 8.14 24.18
CA ASP A 10 0.43 6.69 24.31
C ASP A 10 1.77 6.29 24.95
N THR A 11 2.65 7.26 25.24
CA THR A 11 4.07 7.05 25.63
C THR A 11 4.88 6.25 24.59
N TRP A 12 6.21 6.33 24.64
CA TRP A 12 7.09 5.67 23.66
C TRP A 12 6.99 4.13 23.68
N GLU A 13 6.63 3.55 24.82
CA GLU A 13 6.53 2.09 25.01
C GLU A 13 5.27 1.49 24.37
N GLY A 14 4.15 2.22 24.38
CA GLY A 14 2.90 1.78 23.74
C GLY A 14 3.01 1.65 22.21
N TRP A 15 3.90 2.40 21.58
CA TRP A 15 4.15 2.34 20.15
C TRP A 15 5.07 1.20 19.72
N ARG A 16 5.89 0.65 20.63
CA ARG A 16 6.83 -0.44 20.31
C ARG A 16 6.17 -1.82 20.31
N ASN A 17 5.03 -1.98 20.98
CA ASN A 17 4.39 -3.26 21.25
C ASN A 17 3.04 -3.42 20.55
N LEU A 18 2.87 -2.86 19.35
CA LEU A 18 1.64 -3.03 18.58
C LEU A 18 1.57 -4.42 17.94
N GLU A 19 0.43 -5.08 18.09
CA GLU A 19 0.22 -6.42 17.52
C GLU A 19 0.02 -6.39 15.99
N SER A 20 -0.46 -5.27 15.43
CA SER A 20 -0.67 -5.05 13.99
C SER A 20 -0.58 -3.57 13.66
N ILE A 21 -0.40 -3.21 12.39
CA ILE A 21 -0.49 -1.81 11.95
C ILE A 21 -1.89 -1.26 12.21
N SER A 22 -2.92 -2.06 11.97
CA SER A 22 -4.30 -1.64 12.24
C SER A 22 -4.57 -1.41 13.73
N ALA A 23 -3.70 -1.83 14.66
CA ALA A 23 -3.83 -1.49 16.08
C ALA A 23 -3.68 0.01 16.36
N TYR A 24 -3.11 0.80 15.43
CA TYR A 24 -3.11 2.26 15.50
C TYR A 24 -4.53 2.87 15.56
N TYR A 25 -5.57 2.11 15.19
CA TYR A 25 -6.97 2.52 15.37
C TYR A 25 -7.30 2.84 16.84
N TYR A 26 -6.60 2.22 17.80
CA TYR A 26 -6.86 2.38 19.25
C TYR A 26 -5.84 3.23 19.98
N SER A 27 -4.82 3.70 19.27
CA SER A 27 -3.80 4.58 19.84
C SER A 27 -4.13 6.05 19.56
N GLY A 28 -3.41 6.98 20.17
CA GLY A 28 -3.42 8.40 19.83
C GLY A 28 -3.07 8.69 18.37
N ALA A 29 -2.55 7.72 17.62
CA ALA A 29 -2.22 7.84 16.20
C ALA A 29 -3.39 7.57 15.25
N ALA A 30 -4.58 7.22 15.75
CA ALA A 30 -5.73 6.84 14.93
C ALA A 30 -6.02 7.85 13.81
N ALA A 31 -6.02 9.15 14.11
CA ALA A 31 -6.25 10.19 13.10
C ALA A 31 -5.18 10.20 11.99
N ALA A 32 -3.92 9.94 12.33
CA ALA A 32 -2.84 9.86 11.35
C ALA A 32 -2.96 8.59 10.50
N PHE A 33 -3.26 7.44 11.13
CA PHE A 33 -3.48 6.17 10.44
C PHE A 33 -4.63 6.26 9.42
N LEU A 34 -5.80 6.75 9.86
CA LEU A 34 -6.96 6.96 9.00
C LEU A 34 -6.68 7.96 7.89
N GLY A 35 -6.00 9.07 8.20
CA GLY A 35 -5.59 10.05 7.22
C GLY A 35 -4.66 9.49 6.15
N MET A 36 -3.71 8.62 6.52
CA MET A 36 -2.81 7.95 5.57
C MET A 36 -3.56 6.96 4.67
N LEU A 37 -4.52 6.20 5.21
CA LEU A 37 -5.36 5.31 4.39
C LEU A 37 -6.27 6.08 3.43
N ALA A 38 -6.85 7.19 3.87
CA ALA A 38 -7.63 8.07 3.00
C ALA A 38 -6.76 8.67 1.88
N ALA A 39 -5.56 9.14 2.21
CA ALA A 39 -4.60 9.64 1.22
C ALA A 39 -4.17 8.54 0.23
N LEU A 40 -3.90 7.33 0.72
CA LEU A 40 -3.59 6.16 -0.11
C LEU A 40 -4.76 5.82 -1.04
N ALA A 41 -6.00 5.83 -0.56
CA ALA A 41 -7.18 5.57 -1.38
C ALA A 41 -7.33 6.60 -2.51
N LEU A 42 -7.22 7.90 -2.19
CA LEU A 42 -7.27 8.97 -3.19
C LEU A 42 -6.13 8.84 -4.21
N PHE A 43 -4.93 8.51 -3.76
CA PHE A 43 -3.78 8.25 -4.61
C PHE A 43 -4.04 7.10 -5.59
N LEU A 44 -4.65 6.01 -5.14
CA LEU A 44 -5.01 4.87 -5.98
C LEU A 44 -6.15 5.21 -6.96
N PHE A 45 -7.19 5.94 -6.53
CA PHE A 45 -8.27 6.36 -7.43
C PHE A 45 -7.81 7.29 -8.55
N THR A 46 -6.81 8.12 -8.29
CA THR A 46 -6.24 9.01 -9.31
C THR A 46 -5.27 8.30 -10.26
N TYR A 47 -4.87 7.06 -9.96
CA TYR A 47 -4.00 6.26 -10.83
C TYR A 47 -4.79 5.71 -12.02
N ARG A 48 -4.66 6.39 -13.17
CA ARG A 48 -5.31 5.96 -14.43
C ARG A 48 -4.59 4.83 -15.17
N GLY A 49 -3.44 4.39 -14.67
CA GLY A 49 -2.56 3.51 -15.44
C GLY A 49 -1.85 4.24 -16.57
N TYR A 50 -0.86 3.59 -17.14
CA TYR A 50 -0.14 4.14 -18.29
C TYR A 50 -0.80 3.70 -19.59
N ASN A 51 -0.53 4.39 -20.70
CA ASN A 51 -1.01 4.04 -22.04
C ASN A 51 -0.26 2.79 -22.60
N ASN A 52 -0.29 1.70 -21.83
CA ASN A 52 0.28 0.40 -22.15
C ASN A 52 -0.88 -0.59 -22.42
N GLU A 53 -0.57 -1.76 -22.96
CA GLU A 53 -1.55 -2.83 -23.25
C GLU A 53 -2.41 -3.24 -22.04
N TYR A 54 -1.89 -3.02 -20.83
CA TYR A 54 -2.50 -3.37 -19.55
C TYR A 54 -3.17 -2.18 -18.83
N SER A 55 -3.34 -1.03 -19.49
CA SER A 55 -3.91 0.19 -18.91
C SER A 55 -5.28 -0.03 -18.25
N LYS A 56 -6.10 -0.91 -18.84
CA LYS A 56 -7.41 -1.27 -18.28
C LYS A 56 -7.28 -2.01 -16.94
N TRP A 57 -6.25 -2.83 -16.78
CA TRP A 57 -5.96 -3.54 -15.55
C TRP A 57 -5.32 -2.65 -14.49
N ASP A 58 -4.44 -1.73 -14.90
CA ASP A 58 -3.93 -0.65 -14.05
C ASP A 58 -5.09 0.09 -13.34
N TRP A 59 -6.04 0.58 -14.14
CA TRP A 59 -7.19 1.34 -13.63
C TRP A 59 -8.10 0.49 -12.72
N ARG A 60 -8.46 -0.72 -13.13
CA ARG A 60 -9.33 -1.59 -12.33
C ARG A 60 -8.69 -1.95 -11.00
N LEU A 61 -7.44 -2.43 -11.02
CA LEU A 61 -6.75 -2.87 -9.81
C LEU A 61 -6.54 -1.71 -8.84
N SER A 62 -6.28 -0.50 -9.34
CA SER A 62 -6.12 0.68 -8.49
C SER A 62 -7.42 1.12 -7.84
N ASN A 63 -8.53 1.10 -8.57
CA ASN A 63 -9.84 1.38 -7.96
C ASN A 63 -10.20 0.34 -6.90
N TRP A 64 -9.98 -0.96 -7.17
CA TRP A 64 -10.21 -2.01 -6.17
C TRP A 64 -9.34 -1.85 -4.93
N ALA A 65 -8.05 -1.52 -5.11
CA ALA A 65 -7.15 -1.23 -4.01
C ALA A 65 -7.58 0.03 -3.22
N GLY A 66 -8.03 1.09 -3.90
CA GLY A 66 -8.55 2.29 -3.27
C GLY A 66 -9.81 2.03 -2.43
N ILE A 67 -10.75 1.23 -2.96
CA ILE A 67 -11.95 0.78 -2.22
C ILE A 67 -11.52 -0.04 -1.00
N ALA A 68 -10.62 -1.01 -1.17
CA ALA A 68 -10.13 -1.82 -0.06
C ALA A 68 -9.48 -0.96 1.04
N ALA A 69 -8.67 0.04 0.67
CA ALA A 69 -8.08 0.98 1.62
C ALA A 69 -9.12 1.81 2.38
N LEU A 70 -10.20 2.26 1.72
CA LEU A 70 -11.32 2.94 2.39
C LEU A 70 -12.06 2.00 3.34
N VAL A 71 -12.29 0.75 2.95
CA VAL A 71 -12.93 -0.24 3.84
C VAL A 71 -12.07 -0.49 5.07
N VAL A 72 -10.74 -0.65 4.92
CA VAL A 72 -9.82 -0.75 6.06
C VAL A 72 -9.88 0.50 6.95
N ALA A 73 -10.07 1.68 6.38
CA ALA A 73 -10.16 2.94 7.12
C ALA A 73 -11.48 3.09 7.88
N PHE A 74 -12.62 2.70 7.29
CA PHE A 74 -13.94 2.92 7.87
C PHE A 74 -14.41 1.79 8.79
N PHE A 75 -13.88 0.57 8.61
CA PHE A 75 -14.23 -0.59 9.41
C PHE A 75 -13.05 -0.87 10.34
N PRO A 76 -13.15 -0.65 11.66
CA PRO A 76 -12.03 -0.88 12.56
C PRO A 76 -11.66 -2.37 12.69
N THR A 77 -10.40 -2.63 13.05
CA THR A 77 -9.90 -3.99 13.35
C THR A 77 -10.42 -4.51 14.69
N LYS A 78 -10.03 -5.71 15.14
CA LYS A 78 -10.45 -6.23 16.45
C LYS A 78 -9.97 -5.33 17.61
N SER A 79 -10.86 -4.97 18.51
CA SER A 79 -10.54 -4.19 19.72
C SER A 79 -9.60 -4.96 20.66
N PRO A 80 -8.58 -4.30 21.26
CA PRO A 80 -7.85 -4.81 22.41
C PRO A 80 -8.80 -5.16 23.56
N LYS A 81 -8.39 -6.09 24.41
CA LYS A 81 -9.22 -6.60 25.52
C LYS A 81 -9.67 -5.50 26.50
N ASP A 82 -8.91 -4.40 26.57
CA ASP A 82 -9.10 -3.33 27.55
C ASP A 82 -9.92 -2.14 27.00
N VAL A 83 -10.31 -2.17 25.73
CA VAL A 83 -11.11 -1.11 25.09
C VAL A 83 -12.53 -1.63 24.85
N PRO A 84 -13.55 -1.10 25.55
CA PRO A 84 -14.92 -1.56 25.40
C PRO A 84 -15.40 -1.29 23.97
N PRO A 85 -16.10 -2.25 23.34
CA PRO A 85 -16.52 -2.05 21.99
C PRO A 85 -17.60 -0.96 21.86
N LEU A 86 -17.52 -0.14 20.81
CA LEU A 86 -18.60 0.80 20.47
C LEU A 86 -19.91 0.02 20.20
N SER A 87 -21.07 0.62 20.50
CA SER A 87 -22.38 -0.05 20.41
C SER A 87 -22.74 -0.60 19.02
N TRP A 88 -22.14 -0.06 17.96
CA TRP A 88 -22.30 -0.50 16.56
C TRP A 88 -21.22 -1.49 16.10
N TRP A 89 -20.30 -1.87 16.99
CA TRP A 89 -19.10 -2.63 16.67
C TRP A 89 -19.33 -4.12 16.85
N ALA A 90 -20.08 -4.67 15.91
CA ALA A 90 -20.33 -6.10 15.86
C ALA A 90 -19.10 -6.86 15.36
N PRO A 91 -18.90 -8.13 15.77
CA PRO A 91 -17.74 -8.94 15.38
C PRO A 91 -17.48 -9.02 13.87
N TRP A 92 -18.53 -8.91 13.05
CA TRP A 92 -18.43 -8.92 11.60
C TRP A 92 -17.64 -7.73 11.04
N VAL A 93 -17.58 -6.61 11.75
CA VAL A 93 -16.80 -5.42 11.34
C VAL A 93 -15.32 -5.76 11.25
N GLY A 94 -14.78 -6.49 12.22
CA GLY A 94 -13.40 -6.95 12.20
C GLY A 94 -13.12 -7.95 11.07
N VAL A 95 -14.11 -8.78 10.71
CA VAL A 95 -14.01 -9.68 9.55
C VAL A 95 -13.94 -8.87 8.25
N VAL A 96 -14.80 -7.86 8.09
CA VAL A 96 -14.78 -6.95 6.93
C VAL A 96 -13.44 -6.23 6.83
N HIS A 97 -12.91 -5.72 7.95
CA HIS A 97 -11.59 -5.10 7.99
C HIS A 97 -10.49 -6.06 7.51
N HIS A 98 -10.44 -7.29 8.04
CA HIS A 98 -9.41 -8.25 7.67
C HIS A 98 -9.51 -8.69 6.21
N VAL A 99 -10.72 -8.94 5.70
CA VAL A 99 -10.93 -9.28 4.29
C VAL A 99 -10.47 -8.13 3.39
N ALA A 100 -10.80 -6.89 3.74
CA ALA A 100 -10.35 -5.71 3.01
C ALA A 100 -8.84 -5.52 3.06
N ALA A 101 -8.19 -5.77 4.22
CA ALA A 101 -6.75 -5.72 4.35
C ALA A 101 -6.08 -6.77 3.45
N ILE A 102 -6.54 -8.02 3.46
CA ILE A 102 -6.03 -9.07 2.57
C ILE A 102 -6.18 -8.65 1.10
N ALA A 103 -7.35 -8.14 0.70
CA ALA A 103 -7.60 -7.65 -0.65
C ALA A 103 -6.65 -6.51 -1.04
N LEU A 104 -6.39 -5.56 -0.14
CA LEU A 104 -5.47 -4.43 -0.34
C LEU A 104 -4.04 -4.93 -0.58
N PHE A 105 -3.51 -5.78 0.30
CA PHE A 105 -2.16 -6.34 0.18
C PHE A 105 -2.02 -7.26 -1.04
N SER A 106 -3.07 -8.01 -1.42
CA SER A 106 -3.10 -8.75 -2.68
C SER A 106 -2.98 -7.83 -3.90
N CYS A 107 -3.69 -6.70 -3.90
CA CYS A 107 -3.55 -5.71 -4.97
C CYS A 107 -2.12 -5.16 -5.04
N PHE A 108 -1.47 -4.89 -3.91
CA PHE A 108 -0.07 -4.46 -3.85
C PHE A 108 0.89 -5.49 -4.44
N ALA A 109 0.70 -6.77 -4.11
CA ALA A 109 1.48 -7.85 -4.70
C ALA A 109 1.29 -7.93 -6.22
N LEU A 110 0.05 -7.81 -6.70
CA LEU A 110 -0.29 -7.82 -8.13
C LEU A 110 0.32 -6.63 -8.88
N PHE A 111 0.30 -5.44 -8.28
CA PHE A 111 1.00 -4.26 -8.82
C PHE A 111 2.48 -4.54 -9.01
N ALA A 112 3.16 -5.04 -7.97
CA ALA A 112 4.60 -5.26 -7.98
C ALA A 112 5.02 -6.40 -8.93
N LEU A 113 4.34 -7.55 -8.88
CA LEU A 113 4.76 -8.76 -9.61
C LEU A 113 4.39 -8.73 -11.09
N TRP A 114 3.19 -8.25 -11.41
CA TRP A 114 2.66 -8.32 -12.77
C TRP A 114 2.76 -6.95 -13.46
N LEU A 115 2.12 -5.95 -12.87
CA LEU A 115 1.81 -4.71 -13.58
C LEU A 115 3.02 -3.79 -13.73
N PHE A 116 3.92 -3.78 -12.75
CA PHE A 116 5.17 -3.04 -12.83
C PHE A 116 6.25 -3.77 -13.62
N ASN A 117 6.12 -5.08 -13.79
CA ASN A 117 7.10 -5.95 -14.44
C ASN A 117 6.91 -6.11 -15.96
N GLN A 118 6.07 -5.27 -16.59
CA GLN A 118 5.68 -5.39 -18.00
C GLN A 118 6.73 -4.92 -19.03
N THR A 119 8.04 -5.03 -18.74
CA THR A 119 9.07 -4.68 -19.73
C THR A 119 9.75 -5.92 -20.28
N LYS A 120 9.77 -6.05 -21.63
CA LYS A 120 10.39 -7.19 -22.34
C LYS A 120 11.90 -7.30 -22.09
N THR A 121 12.55 -6.21 -21.71
CA THR A 121 13.98 -6.16 -21.39
C THR A 121 14.20 -6.31 -19.90
N LYS A 122 15.10 -7.22 -19.49
CA LYS A 122 15.45 -7.43 -18.08
C LYS A 122 16.21 -6.20 -17.54
N THR A 123 15.48 -5.29 -16.92
CA THR A 123 16.06 -4.12 -16.26
C THR A 123 16.26 -4.37 -14.77
N TRP A 124 17.14 -3.59 -14.12
CA TRP A 124 17.31 -3.63 -12.65
C TRP A 124 16.00 -3.32 -11.91
N ARG A 125 15.10 -2.54 -12.54
CA ARG A 125 13.79 -2.19 -12.01
C ARG A 125 12.86 -3.40 -11.92
N ASN A 126 12.85 -4.24 -12.96
CA ASN A 126 12.07 -5.49 -12.94
C ASN A 126 12.51 -6.41 -11.80
N LYS A 127 13.82 -6.49 -11.53
CA LYS A 127 14.35 -7.26 -10.39
C LYS A 127 13.86 -6.66 -9.06
N LEU A 128 13.89 -5.34 -8.91
CA LEU A 128 13.37 -4.65 -7.73
C LEU A 128 11.87 -4.89 -7.54
N TYR A 129 11.05 -4.73 -8.60
CA TYR A 129 9.61 -4.97 -8.53
C TYR A 129 9.29 -6.42 -8.16
N THR A 130 10.01 -7.38 -8.75
CA THR A 130 9.87 -8.80 -8.43
C THR A 130 10.25 -9.06 -6.96
N GLY A 131 11.37 -8.50 -6.50
CA GLY A 131 11.82 -8.61 -5.11
C GLY A 131 10.79 -8.05 -4.13
N CYS A 132 10.29 -6.83 -4.37
CA CYS A 132 9.23 -6.22 -3.58
C CYS A 132 7.96 -7.07 -3.57
N GLY A 133 7.54 -7.59 -4.72
CA GLY A 133 6.38 -8.47 -4.83
C GLY A 133 6.52 -9.77 -4.04
N VAL A 134 7.70 -10.41 -4.10
CA VAL A 134 8.01 -11.60 -3.29
C VAL A 134 7.97 -11.27 -1.80
N VAL A 135 8.55 -10.13 -1.37
CA VAL A 135 8.49 -9.68 0.03
C VAL A 135 7.04 -9.51 0.48
N ILE A 136 6.17 -8.89 -0.34
CA ILE A 136 4.75 -8.73 0.00
C ILE A 136 4.07 -10.10 0.20
N VAL A 137 4.28 -11.04 -0.73
CA VAL A 137 3.67 -12.38 -0.65
C VAL A 137 4.17 -13.14 0.59
N VAL A 138 5.47 -13.15 0.84
CA VAL A 138 6.06 -13.79 2.02
C VAL A 138 5.53 -13.15 3.30
N SER A 139 5.45 -11.82 3.36
CA SER A 139 4.84 -11.10 4.47
C SER A 139 3.38 -11.48 4.69
N MET A 140 2.58 -11.64 3.64
CA MET A 140 1.18 -12.08 3.78
C MET A 140 1.09 -13.50 4.36
N LEU A 141 1.93 -14.41 3.90
CA LEU A 141 2.00 -15.79 4.44
C LEU A 141 2.48 -15.79 5.90
N ALA A 142 3.49 -14.99 6.22
CA ALA A 142 4.00 -14.83 7.58
C ALA A 142 2.95 -14.22 8.51
N ALA A 143 2.23 -13.19 8.06
CA ALA A 143 1.13 -12.59 8.82
C ALA A 143 0.02 -13.61 9.09
N GLY A 144 -0.36 -14.41 8.08
CA GLY A 144 -1.33 -15.50 8.24
C GLY A 144 -0.87 -16.53 9.27
N TYR A 145 0.39 -16.97 9.20
CA TYR A 145 0.97 -17.91 10.16
C TYR A 145 1.00 -17.32 11.58
N CYS A 146 1.53 -16.11 11.75
CA CYS A 146 1.57 -15.39 13.03
C CYS A 146 0.16 -15.24 13.62
N ALA A 147 -0.84 -14.89 12.81
CA ALA A 147 -2.22 -14.79 13.26
C ALA A 147 -2.79 -16.12 13.78
N LEU A 148 -2.43 -17.26 13.16
CA LEU A 148 -2.85 -18.59 13.61
C LEU A 148 -2.24 -19.00 14.95
N ILE A 149 -1.00 -18.60 15.22
CA ILE A 149 -0.29 -18.91 16.48
C ILE A 149 -0.42 -17.80 17.53
N GLY A 150 -1.27 -16.79 17.30
CA GLY A 150 -1.51 -15.68 18.23
C GLY A 150 -0.32 -14.74 18.43
N GLN A 151 0.55 -14.63 17.43
CA GLN A 151 1.72 -13.73 17.43
C GLN A 151 1.42 -12.41 16.70
N PRO A 152 2.08 -11.30 17.07
CA PRO A 152 2.00 -10.03 16.36
C PRO A 152 2.29 -10.15 14.86
N ILE A 153 1.46 -9.52 14.04
CA ILE A 153 1.59 -9.42 12.57
C ILE A 153 2.16 -8.08 12.10
N PHE A 154 2.47 -7.16 13.03
CA PHE A 154 2.97 -5.81 12.74
C PHE A 154 4.18 -5.78 11.80
N TRP A 155 5.19 -6.62 12.04
CA TRP A 155 6.42 -6.64 11.24
C TRP A 155 6.18 -7.17 9.81
N PRO A 156 5.50 -8.32 9.62
CA PRO A 156 5.08 -8.74 8.29
C PRO A 156 4.31 -7.68 7.51
N GLU A 157 3.31 -7.03 8.13
CA GLU A 157 2.52 -5.97 7.50
C GLU A 157 3.40 -4.77 7.12
N SER A 158 4.31 -4.36 8.01
CA SER A 158 5.21 -3.22 7.79
C SER A 158 6.17 -3.48 6.64
N ALA A 159 6.74 -4.68 6.57
CA ALA A 159 7.62 -5.08 5.49
C ALA A 159 6.90 -5.08 4.13
N ALA A 160 5.65 -5.53 4.08
CA ALA A 160 4.84 -5.50 2.86
C ALA A 160 4.51 -4.06 2.42
N LEU A 161 4.13 -3.17 3.34
CA LEU A 161 3.88 -1.76 3.01
C LEU A 161 5.13 -1.05 2.50
N VAL A 162 6.28 -1.25 3.15
CA VAL A 162 7.56 -0.66 2.72
C VAL A 162 7.96 -1.20 1.36
N ALA A 163 7.83 -2.51 1.11
CA ALA A 163 8.12 -3.11 -0.19
C ALA A 163 7.24 -2.53 -1.29
N PHE A 164 5.93 -2.37 -1.03
CA PHE A 164 5.01 -1.74 -1.97
C PHE A 164 5.39 -0.28 -2.24
N ALA A 165 5.64 0.52 -1.21
CA ALA A 165 6.03 1.92 -1.33
C ALA A 165 7.32 2.10 -2.16
N LEU A 166 8.33 1.26 -1.92
CA LEU A 166 9.58 1.25 -2.69
C LEU A 166 9.33 0.91 -4.16
N SER A 167 8.53 -0.12 -4.44
CA SER A 167 8.17 -0.50 -5.82
C SER A 167 7.47 0.65 -6.55
N TRP A 168 6.57 1.36 -5.87
CA TRP A 168 5.82 2.46 -6.45
C TRP A 168 6.69 3.70 -6.70
N LEU A 169 7.57 4.04 -5.75
CA LEU A 169 8.49 5.17 -5.90
C LEU A 169 9.39 4.99 -7.14
N VAL A 170 9.92 3.78 -7.34
CA VAL A 170 10.75 3.45 -8.51
C VAL A 170 9.92 3.50 -9.80
N LYS A 171 8.66 3.07 -9.79
CA LYS A 171 7.73 3.20 -10.94
C LYS A 171 7.49 4.67 -11.31
N GLY A 172 7.26 5.54 -10.33
CA GLY A 172 7.10 6.98 -10.56
C GLY A 172 8.34 7.64 -11.18
N TYR A 173 9.54 7.32 -10.68
CA TYR A 173 10.79 7.83 -11.25
C TYR A 173 11.05 7.33 -12.68
N ALA A 174 10.74 6.05 -12.94
CA ALA A 174 10.87 5.45 -14.25
C ALA A 174 10.08 6.21 -15.31
N PHE A 175 8.85 6.61 -15.00
CA PHE A 175 8.00 7.37 -15.91
C PHE A 175 8.58 8.75 -16.23
N LYS A 176 8.92 9.55 -15.22
CA LYS A 176 9.51 10.88 -15.40
C LYS A 176 10.78 10.85 -16.26
N THR A 177 11.54 9.76 -16.17
CA THR A 177 12.74 9.55 -17.00
C THR A 177 12.39 9.26 -18.46
N LEU A 178 11.38 8.42 -18.71
CA LEU A 178 10.95 8.07 -20.07
C LEU A 178 10.31 9.26 -20.78
N GLU A 179 9.44 10.00 -20.10
CA GLU A 179 8.81 11.23 -20.62
C GLU A 179 9.87 12.25 -21.05
N ARG A 180 10.85 12.54 -20.19
CA ARG A 180 11.97 13.43 -20.50
C ARG A 180 12.80 12.98 -21.71
N ARG A 181 13.02 11.66 -21.88
CA ARG A 181 13.75 11.12 -23.03
C ARG A 181 12.93 11.23 -24.31
N GLY A 182 11.63 10.96 -24.26
CA GLY A 182 10.71 11.11 -25.39
C GLY A 182 10.65 12.54 -25.92
N VAL A 183 10.47 13.53 -25.04
CA VAL A 183 10.46 14.96 -25.41
C VAL A 183 11.78 15.38 -26.06
N LYS A 184 12.93 14.92 -25.54
CA LYS A 184 14.25 15.20 -26.14
C LYS A 184 14.43 14.56 -27.51
N GLY A 185 13.92 13.34 -27.72
CA GLY A 185 13.93 12.65 -29.01
C GLY A 185 13.14 13.41 -30.06
N LEU A 186 11.88 13.74 -29.75
CA LEU A 186 11.00 14.52 -30.64
C LEU A 186 11.59 15.88 -31.00
N ALA A 187 12.22 16.58 -30.04
CA ALA A 187 12.89 17.85 -30.30
C ALA A 187 14.14 17.71 -31.19
N LYS A 188 14.81 16.55 -31.18
CA LYS A 188 15.94 16.27 -32.06
C LYS A 188 15.45 15.98 -33.48
N ASP A 189 14.41 15.16 -33.61
CA ASP A 189 13.82 14.80 -34.91
C ASP A 189 13.21 16.01 -35.62
N ALA A 190 12.52 16.88 -34.87
CA ALA A 190 12.00 18.15 -35.39
C ALA A 190 13.12 19.07 -35.92
N ARG A 191 14.29 19.08 -35.28
CA ARG A 191 15.45 19.83 -35.79
C ARG A 191 16.03 19.22 -37.05
N SER A 192 16.05 17.91 -37.21
CA SER A 192 16.57 17.26 -38.43
C SER A 192 15.67 17.37 -39.66
N ILE A 193 14.43 17.83 -39.51
CA ILE A 193 13.49 18.06 -40.63
C ILE A 193 13.59 19.52 -41.15
N VAL A 194 14.14 20.43 -40.35
CA VAL A 194 14.22 21.87 -40.65
C VAL A 194 15.55 22.25 -41.33
N TRP A 195 16.46 21.29 -41.51
CA TRP A 195 17.73 21.40 -42.24
C TRP A 195 17.81 20.31 -43.31
#